data_AF-A0A7C2ILV7-F1
#
_entry.id   AF-A0A7C2ILV7-F1
#
_cell.length_a   1.000
_cell.length_b   1.000
_cell.length_c   1.000
_cell.angle_alpha   90.00
_cell.angle_beta   90.00
_cell.angle_gamma   90.00
#
_symmetry.space_group_name_H-M   'P 1'
#
loop_
_entity.id
_entity.type
_entity.pdbx_description
1 polymer ?
#
loop_
_entity_poly.entity_id
_entity_poly.type
_entity_poly.pdbx_seq_one_letter_code
_entity_poly.pdbx_strand_id
1 'polypeptide(L)'
;MNGHLEKRSKSSWTVVIELGRDAQGRKRRIRRAVKGPKRLAERVLRELLQELEAGTYVETPKITLADWLRQWLEYHKHSLAPSTVAAYSTIIEKHIAPSIGDIPLASVTPAILESHYAAMLDRGYSTTTVHHNHVVLHKALAKAVRQRLLASNPADAVEPPRPGKWQARALEPEDAMKLLEAIKGDRD
;
A
#
# COMPACT_ATOMS: atom_id res chain seq x y z
N MET A 1 -32.19 -2.17 8.97
CA MET A 1 -30.92 -2.78 9.43
C MET A 1 -30.77 -2.43 10.89
N ASN A 2 -30.36 -3.36 11.76
CA ASN A 2 -30.20 -3.08 13.19
C ASN A 2 -28.71 -3.04 13.54
N GLY A 3 -28.29 -2.04 14.30
CA GLY A 3 -26.93 -1.95 14.80
C GLY A 3 -26.87 -1.64 16.30
N HIS A 4 -25.87 -2.19 16.98
CA HIS A 4 -25.66 -2.01 18.41
C HIS A 4 -24.17 -1.86 18.75
N LEU A 5 -23.89 -1.40 19.97
CA LEU A 5 -22.54 -1.24 20.49
C LEU A 5 -22.21 -2.33 21.50
N GLU A 6 -21.12 -3.06 21.27
CA GLU A 6 -20.53 -3.99 22.25
C GLU A 6 -19.37 -3.27 22.97
N LYS A 7 -19.44 -3.15 24.30
CA LYS A 7 -18.35 -2.56 25.10
C LYS A 7 -17.18 -3.55 25.20
N ARG A 8 -15.96 -3.11 24.88
CA ARG A 8 -14.74 -3.91 25.03
C ARG A 8 -13.89 -3.48 26.22
N SER A 9 -13.73 -2.18 26.43
CA SER A 9 -13.05 -1.61 27.59
C SER A 9 -13.59 -0.20 27.91
N LYS A 10 -12.99 0.52 28.86
CA LYS A 10 -13.39 1.90 29.21
C LYS A 10 -13.33 2.85 28.01
N SER A 11 -12.41 2.61 27.07
CA SER A 11 -12.16 3.43 25.88
C SER A 11 -12.12 2.59 24.60
N SER A 12 -12.84 1.47 24.56
CA SER A 12 -12.89 0.59 23.38
C SER A 12 -14.28 -0.01 23.22
N TRP A 13 -14.82 0.10 22.02
CA TRP A 13 -16.16 -0.36 21.64
C TRP A 13 -16.09 -1.11 20.31
N THR A 14 -17.05 -2.01 20.07
CA THR A 14 -17.25 -2.63 18.77
C THR A 14 -18.65 -2.25 18.28
N VAL A 15 -18.71 -1.57 17.14
CA VAL A 15 -19.94 -1.31 16.40
C VAL A 15 -20.30 -2.58 15.64
N VAL A 16 -21.51 -3.08 15.82
CA VAL A 16 -22.03 -4.27 15.14
C VAL A 16 -23.28 -3.87 14.36
N ILE A 17 -23.35 -4.21 13.08
CA ILE A 17 -24.54 -4.00 12.25
C ILE A 17 -24.94 -5.33 11.62
N GLU A 18 -26.17 -5.75 11.86
CA GLU A 18 -26.77 -6.96 11.31
C GLU A 18 -27.32 -6.67 9.90
N LEU A 19 -26.78 -7.37 8.89
CA LEU A 19 -27.14 -7.22 7.47
C LEU A 19 -28.08 -8.32 6.97
N GLY A 20 -28.64 -9.15 7.87
CA GLY A 20 -29.50 -10.28 7.49
C GLY A 20 -28.69 -11.55 7.18
N ARG A 21 -29.09 -12.30 6.16
CA ARG A 21 -28.45 -13.57 5.75
C ARG A 21 -27.95 -13.49 4.30
N ASP A 22 -26.85 -14.17 3.99
CA ASP A 22 -26.37 -14.35 2.62
C ASP A 22 -27.23 -15.36 1.83
N ALA A 23 -26.93 -15.54 0.54
CA ALA A 23 -27.61 -16.48 -0.34
C ALA A 23 -27.48 -17.96 0.11
N GLN A 24 -26.54 -18.24 1.03
CA GLN A 24 -26.31 -19.55 1.64
C GLN A 24 -26.91 -19.65 3.05
N GLY A 25 -27.71 -18.66 3.48
CA GLY A 25 -28.41 -18.64 4.77
C GLY A 25 -27.54 -18.27 5.97
N ARG A 26 -26.26 -17.91 5.78
CA ARG A 26 -25.33 -17.50 6.85
C ARG A 26 -25.58 -16.06 7.24
N LYS A 27 -25.58 -15.77 8.54
CA LYS A 27 -25.76 -14.40 9.06
C LYS A 27 -24.63 -13.49 8.57
N ARG A 28 -24.96 -12.39 7.91
CA ARG A 28 -24.01 -11.33 7.55
C ARG A 28 -24.06 -10.23 8.59
N ARG A 29 -22.90 -9.85 9.10
CA ARG A 29 -22.74 -8.78 10.09
C ARG A 29 -21.47 -7.99 9.83
N ILE A 30 -21.55 -6.67 9.95
CA ILE A 30 -20.40 -5.78 9.96
C ILE A 30 -19.95 -5.61 11.42
N ARG A 31 -18.64 -5.69 11.66
CA ARG A 31 -18.03 -5.42 12.97
C ARG A 31 -16.89 -4.42 12.80
N ARG A 32 -17.02 -3.22 13.40
CA ARG A 32 -15.99 -2.16 13.39
C ARG A 32 -15.54 -1.88 14.82
N ALA A 33 -14.25 -2.04 15.11
CA ALA A 33 -13.68 -1.64 16.39
C ALA A 33 -13.46 -0.11 16.44
N VAL A 34 -13.80 0.52 17.55
CA VAL A 34 -13.67 1.96 17.78
C VAL A 34 -12.95 2.17 19.10
N LYS A 35 -11.75 2.78 19.05
CA LYS A 35 -11.02 3.25 20.24
C LYS A 35 -11.49 4.66 20.58
N GLY A 36 -11.99 4.87 21.79
CA GLY A 36 -12.46 6.17 22.29
C GLY A 36 -13.67 6.07 23.22
N PRO A 37 -14.25 7.22 23.61
CA PRO A 37 -15.45 7.26 24.44
C PRO A 37 -16.68 6.72 23.69
N LYS A 38 -17.71 6.32 24.44
CA LYS A 38 -18.96 5.77 23.88
C LYS A 38 -19.57 6.66 22.78
N ARG A 39 -19.56 7.98 22.98
CA ARG A 39 -20.08 8.97 22.02
C ARG A 39 -19.41 8.89 20.65
N LEU A 40 -18.12 8.55 20.59
CA LEU A 40 -17.42 8.33 19.32
C LEU A 40 -17.94 7.06 18.63
N ALA A 41 -18.13 5.97 19.38
CA ALA A 41 -18.68 4.73 18.84
C ALA A 41 -20.12 4.90 18.34
N GLU A 42 -20.94 5.70 19.03
CA GLU A 42 -22.29 6.07 18.59
C GLU A 42 -22.27 6.88 17.28
N ARG A 43 -21.30 7.79 17.12
CA ARG A 43 -21.11 8.53 15.86
C ARG A 43 -20.77 7.59 14.71
N VAL A 44 -19.77 6.71 14.91
CA VAL A 44 -19.36 5.72 13.91
C VAL A 44 -20.51 4.78 13.53
N LEU A 45 -21.34 4.36 14.50
CA LEU A 45 -22.53 3.56 14.22
C LEU A 45 -23.52 4.29 13.29
N ARG A 46 -23.79 5.58 13.55
CA ARG A 46 -24.68 6.37 12.70
C ARG A 46 -24.13 6.56 11.29
N GLU A 47 -22.84 6.88 11.17
CA GLU A 47 -22.16 7.04 9.87
C GLU A 47 -22.25 5.75 9.05
N LEU A 48 -21.94 4.60 9.65
CA LEU A 48 -22.03 3.31 8.97
C LEU A 48 -23.45 2.93 8.56
N LEU A 49 -24.46 3.24 9.38
CA LEU A 49 -25.87 3.03 9.01
C LEU A 49 -26.27 3.91 7.81
N GLN A 50 -25.85 5.18 7.81
CA GLN A 50 -26.09 6.09 6.69
C GLN A 50 -25.40 5.62 5.40
N GLU A 51 -24.14 5.17 5.48
CA GLU A 51 -23.42 4.62 4.31
C GLU A 51 -24.12 3.37 3.75
N LEU A 52 -24.65 2.52 4.62
CA LEU A 52 -25.40 1.33 4.21
C LEU A 52 -26.74 1.67 3.57
N GLU A 53 -27.48 2.63 4.15
CA GLU A 53 -28.76 3.11 3.61
C GLU A 53 -28.57 3.82 2.26
N ALA A 54 -27.49 4.59 2.11
CA ALA A 54 -27.14 5.25 0.87
C ALA A 54 -26.54 4.30 -0.19
N GLY A 55 -26.27 3.03 0.15
CA GLY A 55 -25.61 2.07 -0.73
C GLY A 55 -24.14 2.41 -1.05
N THR A 56 -23.54 3.33 -0.29
CA THR A 56 -22.15 3.77 -0.44
C THR A 56 -21.18 2.99 0.46
N TYR A 57 -21.70 2.13 1.34
CA TYR A 57 -20.87 1.31 2.22
C TYR A 57 -19.99 0.34 1.40
N VAL A 58 -18.68 0.51 1.56
CA VAL A 58 -17.67 -0.41 1.04
C VAL A 58 -17.13 -1.21 2.21
N GLU A 59 -17.36 -2.53 2.20
CA GLU A 59 -16.74 -3.42 3.17
C GLU A 59 -15.23 -3.37 2.99
N THR A 60 -14.57 -2.69 3.93
CA THR A 60 -13.15 -2.50 3.89
C THR A 60 -12.46 -3.85 4.08
N PRO A 61 -11.71 -4.35 3.09
CA PRO A 61 -11.03 -5.63 3.25
C PRO A 61 -10.03 -5.50 4.41
N LYS A 62 -9.97 -6.52 5.27
CA LYS A 62 -8.94 -6.62 6.33
C LYS A 62 -7.56 -6.99 5.76
N ILE A 63 -7.27 -6.56 4.53
CA ILE A 63 -6.00 -6.81 3.88
C ILE A 63 -5.01 -5.73 4.31
N THR A 64 -3.81 -6.14 4.65
CA THR A 64 -2.70 -5.22 4.91
C THR A 64 -2.19 -4.65 3.59
N LEU A 65 -1.45 -3.55 3.64
CA LEU A 65 -0.80 -2.99 2.45
C LEU A 65 0.16 -4.00 1.81
N ALA A 66 0.96 -4.72 2.61
CA ALA A 66 1.88 -5.73 2.10
C ALA A 66 1.15 -6.88 1.39
N ASP A 67 0.10 -7.42 2.00
CA ASP A 67 -0.66 -8.53 1.39
C ASP A 67 -1.37 -8.09 0.11
N TRP A 68 -1.90 -6.87 0.10
CA TRP A 68 -2.47 -6.28 -1.11
C TRP A 68 -1.43 -6.14 -2.22
N LEU A 69 -0.23 -5.64 -1.91
CA LEU A 69 0.84 -5.46 -2.90
C LEU A 69 1.31 -6.78 -3.49
N ARG A 70 1.45 -7.83 -2.65
CA ARG A 70 1.79 -9.18 -3.11
C ARG A 70 0.72 -9.75 -4.03
N GLN A 71 -0.55 -9.64 -3.63
CA GLN A 71 -1.68 -10.07 -4.43
C GLN A 71 -1.77 -9.29 -5.76
N TRP A 72 -1.56 -7.98 -5.71
CA TRP A 72 -1.52 -7.13 -6.89
C TRP A 72 -0.41 -7.56 -7.86
N LEU A 73 0.79 -7.85 -7.36
CA LEU A 73 1.90 -8.31 -8.19
C LEU A 73 1.57 -9.66 -8.84
N GLU A 74 1.00 -10.60 -8.09
CA GLU A 74 0.58 -11.90 -8.59
C GLU A 74 -0.43 -11.78 -9.74
N TYR A 75 -1.37 -10.82 -9.66
CA TYR A 75 -2.32 -10.55 -10.75
C TYR A 75 -1.68 -9.98 -12.01
N HIS A 76 -0.57 -9.23 -11.89
CA HIS A 76 0.04 -8.54 -13.03
C HIS A 76 1.28 -9.26 -13.56
N LYS A 77 1.81 -10.28 -12.87
CA LYS A 77 3.09 -10.91 -13.23
C LYS A 77 3.12 -11.45 -14.66
N HIS A 78 2.00 -11.94 -15.18
CA HIS A 78 1.91 -12.46 -16.55
C HIS A 78 1.89 -11.36 -17.63
N SER A 79 1.60 -10.13 -17.25
CA SER A 79 1.58 -8.95 -18.14
C SER A 79 2.86 -8.12 -18.08
N LEU A 80 3.83 -8.52 -17.26
CA LEU A 80 5.07 -7.79 -17.01
C LEU A 80 6.28 -8.63 -17.41
N ALA A 81 7.36 -7.96 -17.82
CA ALA A 81 8.63 -8.62 -18.03
C ALA A 81 9.15 -9.24 -16.71
N PRO A 82 9.84 -10.40 -16.74
CA PRO A 82 10.36 -11.04 -15.53
C PRO A 82 11.24 -10.12 -14.66
N SER A 83 12.06 -9.28 -15.30
CA SER A 83 12.90 -8.29 -14.61
C SER A 83 12.07 -7.23 -13.87
N THR A 84 10.92 -6.84 -14.42
CA THR A 84 10.00 -5.89 -13.77
C THR A 84 9.32 -6.54 -12.58
N VAL A 85 8.91 -7.81 -12.69
CA VAL A 85 8.34 -8.56 -11.55
C VAL A 85 9.36 -8.69 -10.42
N ALA A 86 10.61 -9.02 -10.74
CA ALA A 86 11.69 -9.09 -9.75
C ALA A 86 11.96 -7.73 -9.08
N ALA A 87 11.98 -6.65 -9.84
CA ALA A 87 12.15 -5.30 -9.32
C ALA A 87 10.98 -4.89 -8.40
N TYR A 88 9.75 -5.15 -8.80
CA TYR A 88 8.56 -4.85 -8.00
C TYR A 88 8.53 -5.69 -6.71
N SER A 89 8.82 -6.98 -6.80
CA SER A 89 8.94 -7.85 -5.63
C SER A 89 10.00 -7.33 -4.64
N THR A 90 11.18 -6.93 -5.14
CA THR A 90 12.23 -6.35 -4.30
C THR A 90 11.76 -5.09 -3.57
N ILE A 91 11.07 -4.19 -4.28
CA ILE A 91 10.50 -2.97 -3.69
C ILE A 91 9.48 -3.30 -2.60
N ILE A 92 8.58 -4.24 -2.87
CA ILE A 92 7.53 -4.65 -1.92
C ILE A 92 8.16 -5.26 -0.67
N GLU A 93 9.02 -6.28 -0.83
CA GLU A 93 9.51 -7.06 0.31
C GLU A 93 10.63 -6.37 1.08
N LYS A 94 11.50 -5.57 0.44
CA LYS A 94 12.64 -4.93 1.12
C LYS A 94 12.34 -3.54 1.66
N HIS A 95 11.45 -2.79 1.03
CA HIS A 95 11.23 -1.38 1.39
C HIS A 95 9.85 -1.18 2.03
N ILE A 96 8.78 -1.60 1.36
CA ILE A 96 7.43 -1.26 1.78
C ILE A 96 6.97 -2.15 2.95
N ALA A 97 7.06 -3.47 2.79
CA ALA A 97 6.55 -4.43 3.76
C ALA A 97 7.16 -4.25 5.16
N PRO A 98 8.49 -4.07 5.34
CA PRO A 98 9.10 -3.90 6.66
C PRO A 98 8.79 -2.55 7.32
N SER A 99 8.31 -1.55 6.56
CA SER A 99 8.11 -0.18 7.06
C SER A 99 6.65 0.16 7.31
N ILE A 100 5.79 -0.07 6.33
CA ILE A 100 4.38 0.31 6.35
C ILE A 100 3.46 -0.84 5.92
N GLY A 101 4.01 -2.05 5.76
CA GLY A 101 3.31 -3.21 5.23
C GLY A 101 2.11 -3.66 6.07
N ASP A 102 2.25 -3.62 7.39
CA ASP A 102 1.23 -4.08 8.35
C ASP A 102 0.03 -3.12 8.48
N ILE A 103 0.13 -1.93 7.89
CA ILE A 103 -0.95 -0.96 7.91
C ILE A 103 -2.13 -1.52 7.08
N PRO A 104 -3.37 -1.51 7.61
CA PRO A 104 -4.53 -1.88 6.82
C PRO A 104 -4.62 -1.03 5.55
N LEU A 105 -4.91 -1.65 4.40
CA LEU A 105 -4.93 -0.96 3.11
C LEU A 105 -5.74 0.34 3.13
N ALA A 106 -6.91 0.32 3.77
CA ALA A 106 -7.80 1.48 3.86
C ALA A 106 -7.40 2.54 4.88
N SER A 107 -6.41 2.25 5.71
CA SER A 107 -5.81 3.22 6.62
C SER A 107 -4.58 3.91 6.02
N VAL A 108 -4.20 3.57 4.78
CA VAL A 108 -3.08 4.22 4.08
C VAL A 108 -3.50 5.64 3.70
N THR A 109 -2.72 6.62 4.16
CA THR A 109 -2.95 8.05 3.93
C THR A 109 -1.74 8.68 3.24
N PRO A 110 -1.89 9.86 2.60
CA PRO A 110 -0.76 10.61 2.02
C PRO A 110 0.38 10.81 3.03
N ALA A 111 0.06 11.22 4.26
CA ALA A 111 1.04 11.46 5.33
C ALA A 111 1.87 10.21 5.70
N ILE A 112 1.27 9.01 5.66
CA ILE A 112 1.99 7.75 5.87
C ILE A 112 3.00 7.52 4.74
N LEU A 113 2.61 7.78 3.49
CA LEU A 113 3.49 7.62 2.34
C LEU A 113 4.65 8.63 2.36
N GLU A 114 4.37 9.90 2.67
CA GLU A 114 5.40 10.93 2.84
C GLU A 114 6.39 10.58 3.94
N SER A 115 5.89 10.12 5.09
CA SER A 115 6.73 9.70 6.22
C SER A 115 7.61 8.50 5.85
N HIS A 116 7.07 7.55 5.08
CA HIS A 116 7.83 6.43 4.56
C HIS A 116 8.94 6.89 3.60
N TYR A 117 8.65 7.81 2.67
CA TYR A 117 9.65 8.35 1.75
C TYR A 117 10.74 9.14 2.45
N ALA A 118 10.40 9.98 3.43
CA ALA A 118 11.36 10.69 4.27
C ALA A 118 12.27 9.71 5.01
N ALA A 119 11.70 8.68 5.65
CA ALA A 119 12.49 7.66 6.34
C ALA A 119 13.41 6.86 5.39
N MET A 120 13.05 6.69 4.12
CA MET A 120 13.95 6.10 3.13
C MET A 120 15.12 7.05 2.80
N LEU A 121 14.87 8.34 2.60
CA LEU A 121 15.93 9.31 2.35
C LEU A 121 16.91 9.40 3.54
N ASP A 122 16.40 9.40 4.77
CA ASP A 122 17.20 9.42 5.99
C ASP A 122 18.09 8.17 6.14
N ARG A 123 17.66 7.03 5.58
CA ARG A 123 18.45 5.79 5.51
C ARG A 123 19.47 5.77 4.37
N GLY A 124 19.58 6.85 3.59
CA GLY A 124 20.54 7.00 2.50
C GLY A 124 20.09 6.39 1.16
N TYR A 125 18.82 6.06 0.99
CA TYR A 125 18.33 5.61 -0.33
C TYR A 125 18.34 6.76 -1.34
N SER A 126 18.70 6.46 -2.59
CA SER A 126 18.68 7.46 -3.67
C SER A 126 17.27 7.96 -3.96
N THR A 127 17.14 9.19 -4.49
CA THR A 127 15.84 9.73 -4.92
C THR A 127 15.17 8.87 -5.99
N THR A 128 15.96 8.24 -6.87
CA THR A 128 15.49 7.27 -7.86
C THR A 128 14.86 6.05 -7.20
N THR A 129 15.47 5.52 -6.13
CA THR A 129 14.91 4.39 -5.37
C THR A 129 13.58 4.77 -4.73
N VAL A 130 13.50 5.94 -4.08
CA VAL A 130 12.27 6.43 -3.45
C VAL A 130 11.18 6.66 -4.52
N HIS A 131 11.55 7.22 -5.67
CA HIS A 131 10.63 7.40 -6.78
C HIS A 131 10.07 6.06 -7.29
N HIS A 132 10.90 5.02 -7.43
CA HIS A 132 10.41 3.69 -7.82
C HIS A 132 9.43 3.10 -6.80
N ASN A 133 9.65 3.32 -5.50
CA ASN A 133 8.69 2.92 -4.46
C ASN A 133 7.35 3.62 -4.66
N HIS A 134 7.37 4.92 -4.92
CA HIS A 134 6.16 5.69 -5.21
C HIS A 134 5.42 5.15 -6.44
N VAL A 135 6.11 4.89 -7.55
CA VAL A 135 5.49 4.38 -8.78
C VAL A 135 4.80 3.03 -8.54
N VAL A 136 5.42 2.13 -7.77
CA VAL A 136 4.82 0.82 -7.43
C VAL A 136 3.58 1.01 -6.57
N LEU A 137 3.67 1.81 -5.50
CA LEU A 137 2.54 2.11 -4.61
C LEU A 137 1.38 2.74 -5.38
N HIS A 138 1.65 3.76 -6.20
CA HIS A 138 0.65 4.46 -6.99
C HIS A 138 -0.12 3.49 -7.90
N LYS A 139 0.59 2.64 -8.66
CA LYS A 139 -0.04 1.65 -9.56
C LYS A 139 -0.92 0.64 -8.80
N ALA A 140 -0.43 0.12 -7.68
CA ALA A 140 -1.14 -0.86 -6.90
C ALA A 140 -2.38 -0.25 -6.22
N LEU A 141 -2.27 0.95 -5.66
CA LEU A 141 -3.38 1.66 -5.02
C LEU A 141 -4.41 2.11 -6.05
N ALA A 142 -4.01 2.54 -7.25
CA ALA A 142 -4.93 2.81 -8.34
C ALA A 142 -5.75 1.55 -8.73
N LYS A 143 -5.14 0.36 -8.71
CA LYS A 143 -5.89 -0.89 -8.90
C LYS A 143 -6.86 -1.16 -7.74
N ALA A 144 -6.48 -0.86 -6.51
CA ALA A 144 -7.36 -1.00 -5.34
C ALA A 144 -8.60 -0.10 -5.46
N VAL A 145 -8.43 1.15 -5.94
CA VAL A 145 -9.55 2.05 -6.25
C VAL A 145 -10.46 1.48 -7.33
N ARG A 146 -9.89 0.98 -8.44
CA ARG A 146 -10.68 0.34 -9.51
C ARG A 146 -11.46 -0.90 -9.03
N GLN A 147 -10.93 -1.61 -8.04
CA GLN A 147 -11.60 -2.74 -7.40
C GLN A 147 -12.52 -2.32 -6.24
N ARG A 148 -12.72 -1.02 -6.03
CA ARG A 148 -13.52 -0.45 -4.94
C ARG A 148 -13.06 -0.91 -3.55
N LEU A 149 -11.78 -1.20 -3.36
CA LEU A 149 -11.19 -1.47 -2.05
C LEU A 149 -10.79 -0.16 -1.33
N LEU A 150 -10.55 0.89 -2.12
CA LEU A 150 -10.29 2.25 -1.68
C LEU A 150 -11.24 3.21 -2.39
N ALA A 151 -11.63 4.29 -1.70
CA ALA A 151 -12.45 5.34 -2.30
C ALA A 151 -11.64 6.27 -3.22
N SER A 152 -10.36 6.49 -2.91
CA SER A 152 -9.43 7.30 -3.68
C SER A 152 -8.00 6.78 -3.50
N ASN A 153 -7.09 7.18 -4.38
CA ASN A 153 -5.70 6.76 -4.32
C ASN A 153 -4.90 7.76 -3.45
N PRO A 154 -4.42 7.37 -2.26
CA PRO A 154 -3.68 8.29 -1.39
C PRO A 154 -2.34 8.73 -1.99
N ALA A 155 -1.79 8.01 -2.98
CA ALA A 155 -0.56 8.42 -3.65
C ALA A 155 -0.76 9.61 -4.60
N ASP A 156 -2.00 9.94 -5.01
CA ASP A 156 -2.25 11.09 -5.90
C ASP A 156 -1.98 12.43 -5.22
N ALA A 157 -2.02 12.47 -3.88
CA ALA A 157 -1.81 13.67 -3.08
C ALA A 157 -0.37 13.79 -2.54
N VAL A 158 0.55 12.94 -3.01
CA VAL A 158 1.94 12.90 -2.52
C VAL A 158 2.88 13.22 -3.68
N GLU A 159 3.77 14.20 -3.47
CA GLU A 159 4.83 14.50 -4.43
C GLU A 159 6.09 13.68 -4.11
N PRO A 160 6.48 12.69 -4.92
CA PRO A 160 7.72 11.95 -4.70
C PRO A 160 8.95 12.80 -5.06
N PRO A 161 10.11 12.55 -4.43
CA PRO A 161 11.36 13.18 -4.83
C PRO A 161 11.65 12.88 -6.31
N ARG A 162 12.09 13.91 -7.04
CA ARG A 162 12.43 13.77 -8.47
C ARG A 162 13.68 12.89 -8.60
N PRO A 163 13.69 11.88 -9.48
CA PRO A 163 14.89 11.12 -9.78
C PRO A 163 16.04 12.04 -10.15
N GLY A 164 17.22 11.83 -9.55
CA GLY A 164 18.42 12.53 -9.95
C GLY A 164 18.77 12.21 -11.41
N LYS A 165 19.39 13.17 -12.12
CA LYS A 165 19.92 12.88 -13.46
C LYS A 165 21.02 11.84 -13.33
N TRP A 166 20.83 10.66 -13.92
CA TRP A 166 21.91 9.70 -14.07
C TRP A 166 22.93 10.28 -15.04
N GLN A 167 24.16 10.48 -14.57
CA GLN A 167 25.29 10.84 -15.44
C GLN A 167 25.98 9.54 -15.82
N ALA A 168 25.76 9.11 -17.07
CA ALA A 168 26.61 8.09 -17.66
C ALA A 168 28.03 8.65 -17.69
N ARG A 169 28.96 8.06 -16.95
CA ARG A 169 30.38 8.25 -17.29
C ARG A 169 30.64 7.34 -18.48
N ALA A 170 30.64 7.92 -19.68
CA ALA A 170 31.21 7.23 -20.84
C ALA A 170 32.68 6.92 -20.50
N LEU A 171 33.14 5.72 -20.86
CA LEU A 171 34.55 5.40 -20.73
C LEU A 171 35.31 6.34 -21.68
N GLU A 172 36.21 7.15 -21.14
CA GLU A 172 37.18 7.86 -21.96
C GLU A 172 38.08 6.84 -22.66
N PRO A 173 38.63 7.14 -23.86
CA PRO A 173 39.45 6.19 -24.61
C PRO A 173 40.59 5.56 -23.80
N GLU A 174 41.16 6.33 -22.86
CA GLU A 174 42.20 5.87 -21.93
C GLU A 174 41.69 4.86 -20.90
N ASP A 175 40.48 5.07 -20.37
CA ASP A 175 39.84 4.15 -19.43
C ASP A 175 39.41 2.86 -20.16
N ALA A 176 39.01 2.97 -21.44
CA ALA A 176 38.71 1.82 -22.29
C ALA A 176 39.96 0.98 -22.63
N MET A 177 41.10 1.62 -22.90
CA MET A 177 42.36 0.91 -23.12
C MET A 177 42.84 0.17 -21.87
N LYS A 178 42.79 0.81 -20.70
CA LYS A 178 43.13 0.17 -19.41
C LYS A 178 42.24 -1.04 -19.13
N LEU A 179 40.94 -0.95 -19.45
CA LEU A 179 40.01 -2.07 -19.32
C LEU A 179 40.36 -3.22 -20.28
N LEU A 180 40.70 -2.92 -21.54
CA LEU A 180 41.09 -3.94 -22.52
C LEU A 180 42.42 -4.62 -22.16
N GLU A 181 43.38 -3.90 -21.59
CA GLU A 181 44.63 -4.46 -21.10
C GLU A 181 44.41 -5.37 -19.88
N ALA A 182 43.56 -4.95 -18.94
CA ALA A 182 43.23 -5.76 -17.77
C ALA A 182 42.55 -7.08 -18.14
N ILE A 183 41.65 -7.08 -19.13
CA ILE A 183 40.93 -8.30 -19.57
C ILE A 183 41.84 -9.28 -20.32
N LYS A 184 42.90 -8.80 -20.97
CA LYS A 184 43.86 -9.68 -21.67
C LYS A 184 44.69 -10.55 -20.73
N GLY A 185 44.83 -10.17 -19.46
CA GLY A 185 45.57 -10.93 -18.45
C GLY A 185 44.74 -11.99 -17.71
N ASP A 186 43.44 -12.10 -17.97
CA ASP A 186 42.49 -12.87 -17.16
C ASP A 186 41.89 -14.08 -17.92
N ARG A 187 42.52 -14.48 -19.04
CA ARG A 187 42.22 -15.74 -19.75
C ARG A 187 43.30 -16.77 -19.43
N ASP A 188 43.10 -17.52 -18.36
CA ASP A 188 43.61 -18.89 -18.15
C ASP A 188 42.43 -19.84 -17.86
#